data_AF-A0AA88V257-F1
#
_entry.id   AF-A0AA88V257-F1
#
_cell.length_a   1.000
_cell.length_b   1.000
_cell.length_c   1.000
_cell.angle_alpha   90.00
_cell.angle_beta   90.00
_cell.angle_gamma   90.00
#
_symmetry.space_group_name_H-M   'P 1'
#
loop_
_entity.id
_entity.type
_entity.pdbx_description
1 polymer ?
#
loop_
_entity_poly.entity_id
_entity_poly.type
_entity_poly.pdbx_seq_one_letter_code
_entity_poly.pdbx_strand_id
1 'polypeptide(L)'
;MVKLDVANDEFAIREWKAVVRGEQKSTGILNEKRRRIIHRISPFLRANKSNEKEYDPVVVSLGPYHHNKGELQLAEKFKPRTLVMFLASCRGKTIDDLWEGVLGMVDIARSCYVEGSTDAYDDEEFSRMMLLDACFILTIICSETFDRRFDFNQKHSPEAKFLVD
;
A
#
# COMPACT_ATOMS: atom_id res chain seq x y z
N MET A 1 5.65 21.26 20.93
CA MET A 1 4.50 20.32 20.95
C MET A 1 3.54 20.77 19.86
N VAL A 2 3.69 20.26 18.64
CA VAL A 2 2.76 20.55 17.55
C VAL A 2 1.52 19.70 17.81
N LYS A 3 0.40 20.33 18.15
CA LYS A 3 -0.89 19.64 18.16
C LYS A 3 -1.23 19.36 16.70
N LEU A 4 -1.19 18.09 16.32
CA LEU A 4 -1.91 17.64 15.14
C LEU A 4 -3.39 17.74 15.50
N ASP A 5 -4.05 18.77 14.99
CA ASP A 5 -5.50 18.80 14.93
C ASP A 5 -5.91 17.68 13.95
N VAL A 6 -6.10 16.48 14.49
CA VAL A 6 -6.94 15.46 13.88
C VAL A 6 -8.38 15.97 14.03
N ALA A 7 -8.68 17.05 13.31
CA ALA A 7 -10.03 17.50 13.12
C ALA A 7 -10.78 16.34 12.47
N ASN A 8 -11.90 16.02 13.08
CA ASN A 8 -12.92 15.08 12.66
C ASN A 8 -13.46 15.53 11.29
N ASP A 9 -12.68 15.31 10.24
CA ASP A 9 -12.99 15.72 8.87
C ASP A 9 -14.07 14.79 8.33
N GLU A 10 -15.31 15.10 8.72
CA GLU A 10 -16.52 14.42 8.31
C GLU A 10 -16.64 14.38 6.77
N PHE A 11 -16.03 15.35 6.09
CA PHE A 11 -15.94 15.39 4.64
C PHE A 11 -14.97 14.32 4.11
N ALA A 12 -13.77 14.20 4.67
CA ALA A 12 -12.82 13.13 4.31
C ALA A 12 -13.38 11.74 4.62
N ILE A 13 -14.07 11.57 5.75
CA ILE A 13 -14.75 10.32 6.11
C ILE A 13 -15.86 10.01 5.09
N ARG A 14 -16.63 11.02 4.65
CA ARG A 14 -17.70 10.85 3.66
C ARG A 14 -17.16 10.56 2.26
N GLU A 15 -16.08 11.22 1.84
CA GLU A 15 -15.39 10.96 0.57
C GLU A 15 -14.83 9.53 0.55
N TRP A 16 -14.13 9.12 1.62
CA TRP A 16 -13.61 7.75 1.74
C TRP A 16 -14.73 6.71 1.73
N LYS A 17 -15.81 6.96 2.46
CA LYS A 17 -17.01 6.11 2.47
C LYS A 17 -17.67 5.98 1.09
N ALA A 18 -17.69 7.05 0.28
CA ALA A 18 -18.24 7.03 -1.07
C ALA A 18 -17.36 6.24 -2.04
N VAL A 19 -16.03 6.38 -1.93
CA VAL A 19 -15.05 5.59 -2.69
C VAL A 19 -15.21 4.10 -2.35
N VAL A 20 -15.29 3.74 -1.07
CA VAL A 20 -15.49 2.35 -0.61
C VAL A 20 -16.80 1.75 -1.13
N ARG A 21 -17.84 2.57 -1.31
CA ARG A 21 -19.14 2.12 -1.85
C ARG A 21 -19.19 2.07 -3.39
N GLY A 22 -18.10 2.41 -4.08
CA GLY A 22 -18.05 2.41 -5.55
C GLY A 22 -18.92 3.51 -6.18
N GLU A 23 -19.28 4.54 -5.43
CA GLU A 23 -20.08 5.66 -5.92
C GLU A 23 -19.17 6.64 -6.70
N GLN A 24 -18.97 6.39 -7.99
CA GLN A 24 -18.27 7.32 -8.88
C GLN A 24 -19.19 8.52 -9.19
N LYS A 25 -19.01 9.63 -8.47
CA LYS A 25 -19.50 10.93 -8.92
C LYS A 25 -18.33 11.87 -9.14
N SER A 26 -18.17 12.29 -10.40
CA SER A 26 -17.36 13.43 -10.79
C SER A 26 -17.97 14.71 -10.20
N THR A 27 -17.65 15.03 -8.95
CA THR A 27 -17.93 16.35 -8.39
C THR A 27 -16.72 17.23 -8.67
N GLY A 28 -16.95 18.32 -9.41
CA GLY A 28 -15.95 19.33 -9.80
C GLY A 28 -15.41 20.14 -8.63
N ILE A 29 -14.86 19.48 -7.62
CA ILE A 29 -14.03 20.03 -6.54
C ILE A 29 -12.66 19.32 -6.60
N LEU A 30 -12.00 19.41 -7.76
CA LEU A 30 -10.58 19.06 -7.90
C LEU A 30 -9.68 20.30 -7.90
N ASN A 31 -10.25 21.51 -7.79
CA ASN A 31 -9.48 22.74 -7.75
C ASN A 31 -9.23 23.14 -6.28
N GLU A 32 -7.97 22.95 -5.88
CA GLU A 32 -7.39 23.00 -4.53
C GLU A 32 -7.59 21.75 -3.65
N LYS A 33 -7.56 20.55 -4.26
CA LYS A 33 -7.25 19.32 -3.51
C LYS A 33 -5.83 19.47 -2.95
N ARG A 34 -5.66 19.54 -1.62
CA ARG A 34 -4.34 19.32 -1.00
C ARG A 34 -3.77 18.05 -1.63
N ARG A 35 -2.69 18.18 -2.41
CA ARG A 35 -1.99 17.01 -2.95
C ARG A 35 -1.52 16.21 -1.74
N ARG A 36 -2.08 15.03 -1.54
CA ARG A 36 -1.66 14.12 -0.47
C ARG A 36 -0.34 13.52 -0.93
N ILE A 37 0.76 14.16 -0.55
CA ILE A 37 2.11 13.71 -0.89
C ILE A 37 2.68 12.88 0.26
N ILE A 38 3.12 11.67 -0.07
CA ILE A 38 3.90 10.77 0.77
C ILE A 38 5.35 11.22 0.64
N HIS A 39 5.82 11.99 1.62
CA HIS A 39 7.17 12.52 1.60
C HIS A 39 8.21 11.45 1.95
N ARG A 40 9.30 11.43 1.20
CA ARG A 40 10.54 10.79 1.65
C ARG A 40 11.12 11.60 2.81
N ILE A 41 11.62 10.92 3.83
CA ILE A 41 12.31 11.60 4.94
C ILE A 41 13.53 12.35 4.40
N SER A 42 13.62 13.64 4.71
CA SER A 42 14.70 14.52 4.26
C SER A 42 16.08 13.99 4.68
N PRO A 43 17.10 14.06 3.80
CA PRO A 43 18.48 13.72 4.16
C PRO A 43 18.99 14.47 5.39
N PHE A 44 18.51 15.70 5.63
CA PHE A 44 18.88 16.48 6.81
C PHE A 44 18.45 15.82 8.12
N LEU A 45 17.25 15.23 8.17
CA LEU A 45 16.76 14.51 9.36
C LEU A 45 17.52 13.19 9.55
N ARG A 46 17.86 12.51 8.45
CA ARG A 46 18.64 11.26 8.48
C ARG A 46 20.11 11.47 8.85
N ALA A 47 20.68 12.66 8.60
CA ALA A 47 22.06 12.98 8.96
C ALA A 47 22.27 13.09 10.48
N ASN A 48 21.20 13.23 11.27
CA ASN A 48 21.30 13.18 12.72
C ASN A 48 21.51 11.73 13.19
N LYS A 49 22.71 11.42 13.65
CA LYS A 49 23.10 10.08 14.12
C LYS A 49 22.25 9.54 15.26
N SER A 50 21.57 10.40 16.04
CA SER A 50 20.66 9.91 17.09
C SER A 50 19.42 9.20 16.53
N ASN A 51 19.02 9.51 15.29
CA ASN A 51 17.76 9.06 14.69
C ASN A 51 17.98 8.17 13.45
N GLU A 52 19.23 7.75 13.20
CA GLU A 52 19.64 7.06 11.97
C GLU A 52 18.76 5.83 11.64
N LYS A 53 18.28 5.13 12.67
CA LYS A 53 17.49 3.90 12.54
C LYS A 53 15.97 4.09 12.72
N GLU A 54 15.50 5.31 12.97
CA GLU A 54 14.09 5.56 13.29
C GLU A 54 13.21 5.72 12.03
N TYR A 55 13.83 5.99 10.88
CA TYR A 55 13.14 6.38 9.66
C TYR A 55 13.00 5.26 8.63
N ASP A 56 13.68 4.14 8.83
CA ASP A 56 13.61 2.99 7.95
C ASP A 56 12.69 1.92 8.56
N PRO A 57 11.84 1.28 7.73
CA PRO A 57 11.03 0.17 8.21
C PRO A 57 11.93 -0.99 8.67
N VAL A 58 11.45 -1.72 9.67
CA VAL A 58 12.18 -2.87 10.24
C VAL A 58 11.62 -4.21 9.73
N VAL A 59 10.35 -4.24 9.34
CA VAL A 59 9.63 -5.50 9.04
C VAL A 59 9.21 -5.59 7.58
N VAL A 60 8.62 -4.52 7.04
CA VAL A 60 7.99 -4.54 5.71
C VAL A 60 8.23 -3.22 4.98
N SER A 61 8.56 -3.29 3.69
CA SER A 61 8.52 -2.10 2.84
C SER A 61 7.09 -1.83 2.41
N LEU A 62 6.69 -0.56 2.40
CA LEU A 62 5.44 -0.13 1.78
C LEU A 62 5.77 0.98 0.77
N GLY A 63 5.43 0.72 -0.48
CA GLY A 63 5.70 1.56 -1.62
C GLY A 63 7.19 1.64 -1.99
N PRO A 64 7.53 2.59 -2.87
CA PRO A 64 8.79 2.63 -3.61
C PRO A 64 10.00 3.01 -2.77
N TYR A 65 9.84 3.72 -1.65
CA TYR A 65 10.98 4.30 -0.92
C TYR A 65 11.91 3.28 -0.26
N HIS A 66 11.39 2.10 0.07
CA HIS A 66 12.13 1.06 0.78
C HIS A 66 12.05 -0.29 0.06
N HIS A 67 11.51 -0.33 -1.16
CA HIS A 67 11.34 -1.55 -1.93
C HIS A 67 12.71 -2.15 -2.30
N ASN A 68 12.79 -3.47 -2.42
CA ASN A 68 14.00 -4.25 -2.69
C ASN A 68 15.15 -4.19 -1.65
N LYS A 69 14.95 -3.53 -0.49
CA LYS A 69 15.92 -3.58 0.61
C LYS A 69 16.05 -5.00 1.17
N GLY A 70 17.30 -5.50 1.24
CA GLY A 70 17.60 -6.90 1.59
C GLY A 70 17.04 -7.33 2.95
N GLU A 71 17.06 -6.42 3.92
CA GLU A 71 16.55 -6.61 5.26
C GLU A 71 15.02 -6.74 5.34
N LEU A 72 14.28 -6.35 4.29
CA LEU A 72 12.81 -6.40 4.23
C LEU A 72 12.29 -7.57 3.38
N GLN A 73 13.18 -8.35 2.76
CA GLN A 73 12.83 -9.39 1.79
C GLN A 73 11.95 -10.51 2.37
N LEU A 74 12.00 -10.73 3.68
CA LEU A 74 11.12 -11.71 4.32
C LEU A 74 9.65 -11.33 4.14
N ALA A 75 9.30 -10.06 4.36
CA ALA A 75 7.93 -9.58 4.15
C ALA A 75 7.57 -9.54 2.67
N GLU A 76 8.48 -9.11 1.78
CA GLU A 76 8.23 -9.12 0.33
C GLU A 76 7.84 -10.51 -0.18
N LYS A 77 8.51 -11.56 0.30
CA LYS A 77 8.16 -12.96 -0.02
C LYS A 77 6.82 -13.41 0.56
N PHE A 78 6.33 -12.76 1.61
CA PHE A 78 5.04 -13.07 2.22
C PHE A 78 3.86 -12.35 1.56
N LYS A 79 4.06 -11.16 0.98
CA LYS A 79 2.97 -10.38 0.37
C LYS A 79 2.14 -11.13 -0.69
N PRO A 80 2.71 -11.95 -1.60
CA PRO A 80 1.91 -12.75 -2.53
C PRO A 80 0.92 -13.69 -1.83
N ARG A 81 1.28 -14.21 -0.64
CA ARG A 81 0.35 -15.01 0.15
C ARG A 81 -0.82 -14.17 0.65
N THR A 82 -0.57 -12.92 1.06
CA THR A 82 -1.65 -12.02 1.50
C THR A 82 -2.60 -11.66 0.37
N LEU A 83 -2.12 -11.54 -0.88
CA LEU A 83 -2.99 -11.39 -2.05
C LEU A 83 -3.94 -12.59 -2.20
N VAL A 84 -3.43 -13.83 -2.10
CA VAL A 84 -4.27 -15.04 -2.17
C VAL A 84 -5.28 -15.09 -1.02
N MET A 85 -4.85 -14.75 0.20
CA MET A 85 -5.74 -14.73 1.37
C MET A 85 -6.83 -13.68 1.25
N PHE A 86 -6.49 -12.47 0.76
CA PHE A 86 -7.45 -11.41 0.51
C PHE A 86 -8.44 -11.83 -0.58
N LEU A 87 -7.94 -12.38 -1.69
CA LEU A 87 -8.77 -12.85 -2.80
C LEU A 87 -9.78 -13.91 -2.37
N ALA A 88 -9.39 -14.84 -1.47
CA ALA A 88 -10.31 -15.84 -0.92
C ALA A 88 -11.51 -15.22 -0.17
N SER A 89 -11.38 -13.97 0.29
CA SER A 89 -12.45 -13.20 0.93
C SER A 89 -13.28 -12.39 -0.08
N CYS A 90 -12.79 -12.21 -1.32
CA CYS A 90 -13.46 -11.49 -2.40
C CYS A 90 -14.29 -12.44 -3.27
N ARG A 91 -15.60 -12.50 -3.03
CA ARG A 91 -16.50 -13.35 -3.84
C ARG A 91 -16.55 -12.88 -5.29
N GLY A 92 -16.26 -13.79 -6.22
CA GLY A 92 -16.41 -13.56 -7.66
C GLY A 92 -15.36 -12.62 -8.27
N LYS A 93 -14.22 -12.42 -7.60
CA LYS A 93 -13.09 -11.66 -8.13
C LYS A 93 -11.91 -12.58 -8.43
N THR A 94 -11.16 -12.20 -9.46
CA THR A 94 -9.91 -12.82 -9.88
C THR A 94 -8.71 -11.95 -9.49
N ILE A 95 -7.49 -12.48 -9.63
CA ILE A 95 -6.28 -11.67 -9.47
C ILE A 95 -6.25 -10.56 -10.54
N ASP A 96 -6.63 -10.88 -11.77
CA ASP A 96 -6.65 -9.93 -12.89
C ASP A 96 -7.61 -8.77 -12.62
N ASP A 97 -8.80 -9.04 -12.05
CA ASP A 97 -9.73 -7.97 -11.63
C ASP A 97 -9.08 -6.99 -10.63
N LEU A 98 -8.28 -7.50 -9.69
CA LEU A 98 -7.60 -6.67 -8.69
C LEU A 98 -6.44 -5.92 -9.33
N TRP A 99 -5.69 -6.58 -10.19
CA TRP A 99 -4.58 -6.01 -10.94
C TRP A 99 -5.04 -4.86 -11.83
N GLU A 100 -6.05 -5.06 -12.68
CA GLU A 100 -6.61 -4.04 -13.56
C GLU A 100 -7.13 -2.84 -12.77
N GLY A 101 -7.74 -3.09 -11.60
CA GLY A 101 -8.18 -2.03 -10.70
C GLY A 101 -7.04 -1.16 -10.16
N VAL A 102 -5.90 -1.77 -9.82
CA VAL A 102 -4.71 -1.04 -9.36
C VAL A 102 -4.01 -0.34 -10.52
N LEU A 103 -3.85 -1.02 -11.65
CA LEU A 103 -3.23 -0.48 -12.86
C LEU A 103 -3.99 0.74 -13.37
N GLY A 104 -5.33 0.72 -13.35
CA GLY A 104 -6.16 1.88 -13.70
C GLY A 104 -6.00 3.09 -12.76
N MET A 105 -5.35 2.92 -11.62
CA MET A 105 -5.09 3.95 -10.62
C MET A 105 -3.60 4.34 -10.52
N VAL A 106 -2.74 3.79 -11.40
CA VAL A 106 -1.27 3.91 -11.33
C VAL A 106 -0.81 5.38 -11.30
N ASP A 107 -1.35 6.23 -12.17
CA ASP A 107 -0.99 7.65 -12.25
C ASP A 107 -1.40 8.43 -10.99
N ILE A 108 -2.57 8.10 -10.44
CA ILE A 108 -3.06 8.72 -9.20
C ILE A 108 -2.14 8.31 -8.04
N ALA A 109 -1.78 7.02 -7.97
CA ALA A 109 -0.86 6.52 -6.95
C ALA A 109 0.53 7.18 -7.07
N ARG A 110 1.09 7.30 -8.27
CA ARG A 110 2.37 8.01 -8.49
C ARG A 110 2.31 9.48 -8.13
N SER A 111 1.18 10.16 -8.42
CA SER A 111 0.99 11.57 -8.06
C SER A 111 1.01 11.83 -6.55
N CYS A 112 0.86 10.78 -5.74
CA CYS A 112 0.99 10.84 -4.29
C CYS A 112 2.44 10.74 -3.80
N TYR A 113 3.42 10.48 -4.67
CA TYR A 113 4.84 10.48 -4.31
C TYR A 113 5.52 11.75 -4.80
N VAL A 114 6.69 12.06 -4.23
CA VAL A 114 7.52 13.17 -4.74
C VAL A 114 7.98 12.82 -6.15
N GLU A 115 7.94 13.78 -7.06
CA GLU A 115 8.41 13.62 -8.45
C GLU A 115 9.80 12.96 -8.50
N GLY A 116 9.98 12.00 -9.41
CA GLY A 116 11.21 11.21 -9.52
C GLY A 116 11.31 10.00 -8.58
N SER A 117 10.41 9.88 -7.59
CA SER A 117 10.51 8.81 -6.57
C SER A 117 10.05 7.43 -7.04
N THR A 118 9.37 7.37 -8.20
CA THR A 118 8.80 6.15 -8.75
C THR A 118 9.41 5.74 -10.09
N ASP A 119 10.31 6.55 -10.64
CA ASP A 119 10.85 6.42 -12.00
C ASP A 119 11.71 5.15 -12.21
N ALA A 120 12.09 4.49 -11.11
CA ALA A 120 12.78 3.21 -11.14
C ALA A 120 11.85 2.03 -11.49
N TYR A 121 10.53 2.27 -11.62
CA TYR A 121 9.53 1.25 -11.86
C TYR A 121 8.65 1.63 -13.05
N ASP A 122 8.47 0.70 -13.98
CA ASP A 122 7.42 0.84 -14.99
C ASP A 122 6.02 0.69 -14.36
N ASP A 123 4.98 0.84 -15.19
CA ASP A 123 3.58 0.84 -14.73
C ASP A 123 3.17 -0.50 -14.14
N GLU A 124 3.68 -1.60 -14.69
CA GLU A 124 3.38 -2.94 -14.23
C GLU A 124 4.12 -3.20 -12.91
N GLU A 125 5.42 -2.94 -12.84
CA GLU A 125 6.21 -3.09 -11.63
C GLU A 125 5.65 -2.27 -10.46
N PHE A 126 5.29 -1.01 -10.72
CA PHE A 126 4.71 -0.14 -9.70
C PHE A 126 3.33 -0.62 -9.27
N SER A 127 2.47 -1.00 -10.20
CA SER A 127 1.13 -1.54 -9.89
C SER A 127 1.21 -2.84 -9.09
N ARG A 128 2.19 -3.71 -9.40
CA ARG A 128 2.45 -4.94 -8.66
C ARG A 128 2.84 -4.69 -7.23
N MET A 129 3.78 -3.77 -7.02
CA MET A 129 4.18 -3.34 -5.69
C MET A 129 2.96 -2.81 -4.91
N MET A 130 2.19 -1.91 -5.50
CA MET A 130 1.01 -1.33 -4.85
C MET A 130 -0.08 -2.36 -4.54
N LEU A 131 -0.36 -3.32 -5.43
CA LEU A 131 -1.33 -4.39 -5.20
C LEU A 131 -0.90 -5.28 -4.03
N LEU A 132 0.36 -5.72 -4.02
CA LEU A 132 0.90 -6.58 -2.97
C LEU A 132 0.89 -5.86 -1.60
N ASP A 133 1.24 -4.58 -1.58
CA ASP A 133 1.22 -3.75 -0.37
C ASP A 133 -0.20 -3.53 0.15
N ALA A 134 -1.13 -3.21 -0.74
CA ALA A 134 -2.53 -3.01 -0.39
C ALA A 134 -3.13 -4.30 0.19
N CYS A 135 -2.93 -5.45 -0.47
CA CYS A 135 -3.40 -6.73 0.04
C CYS A 135 -2.75 -7.10 1.37
N PHE A 136 -1.46 -6.81 1.57
CA PHE A 136 -0.78 -7.05 2.84
C PHE A 136 -1.41 -6.23 3.97
N ILE A 137 -1.57 -4.92 3.77
CA ILE A 137 -2.18 -4.01 4.76
C ILE A 137 -3.63 -4.43 5.05
N LEU A 138 -4.45 -4.64 4.01
CA LEU A 138 -5.85 -5.03 4.16
C LEU A 138 -5.99 -6.37 4.86
N THR A 139 -5.13 -7.33 4.54
CA THR A 139 -5.12 -8.63 5.21
C THR A 139 -4.82 -8.49 6.70
N ILE A 140 -3.83 -7.67 7.09
CA ILE A 140 -3.53 -7.41 8.51
C ILE A 140 -4.71 -6.74 9.19
N ILE A 141 -5.22 -5.62 8.64
CA ILE A 141 -6.32 -4.86 9.22
C ILE A 141 -7.57 -5.73 9.37
N CYS A 142 -7.94 -6.47 8.31
CA CYS A 142 -9.12 -7.32 8.33
C CYS A 142 -8.94 -8.52 9.28
N SER A 143 -7.73 -9.04 9.44
CA SER A 143 -7.44 -10.12 10.39
C SER A 143 -7.51 -9.71 11.85
N GLU A 144 -7.21 -8.45 12.17
CA GLU A 144 -7.34 -7.94 13.54
C GLU A 144 -8.80 -7.63 13.88
N THR A 145 -9.63 -7.35 12.88
CA THR A 145 -11.09 -7.20 13.05
C THR A 145 -11.86 -8.53 13.02
N PHE A 146 -11.19 -9.63 12.64
CA PHE A 146 -11.79 -10.96 12.49
C PHE A 146 -10.96 -11.98 13.29
N ASP A 147 -11.31 -12.15 14.56
CA ASP A 147 -10.53 -12.87 15.56
C ASP A 147 -9.98 -14.24 15.08
N ARG A 148 -8.65 -14.41 15.29
CA ARG A 148 -7.77 -15.59 15.15
C ARG A 148 -7.47 -16.15 13.74
N ARG A 149 -6.19 -16.04 13.32
CA ARG A 149 -5.30 -17.12 12.77
C ARG A 149 -4.14 -16.57 11.89
N PHE A 150 -3.30 -15.67 12.39
CA PHE A 150 -2.00 -15.41 11.75
C PHE A 150 -0.90 -16.23 12.43
N ASP A 151 -0.64 -17.42 11.88
CA ASP A 151 0.59 -18.17 12.16
C ASP A 151 1.47 -18.10 10.90
N PHE A 152 2.64 -17.47 11.03
CA PHE A 152 3.61 -17.27 9.95
C PHE A 152 4.20 -18.60 9.41
N ASN A 153 3.86 -19.75 10.01
CA ASN A 153 4.50 -21.04 9.72
C ASN A 153 3.75 -21.99 8.78
N GLN A 154 2.68 -21.58 8.10
CA GLN A 154 1.94 -22.55 7.29
C GLN A 154 2.68 -22.85 5.96
N LYS A 155 3.09 -24.12 5.79
CA LYS A 155 3.85 -24.65 4.64
C LYS A 155 3.22 -24.35 3.27
N HIS A 156 4.08 -24.31 2.25
CA HIS A 156 3.84 -24.00 0.84
C HIS A 156 2.55 -24.58 0.24
N SER A 157 1.72 -23.72 -0.37
CA SER A 157 0.71 -24.11 -1.37
C SER A 157 1.36 -24.16 -2.77
N PRO A 158 1.06 -25.17 -3.61
CA PRO A 158 1.62 -25.31 -4.97
C PRO A 158 1.19 -24.22 -5.96
N GLU A 159 0.19 -23.41 -5.64
CA GLU A 159 -0.46 -22.47 -6.58
C GLU A 159 0.34 -21.16 -6.79
N ALA A 160 1.37 -20.91 -5.98
CA ALA A 160 2.20 -19.71 -6.07
C ALA A 160 3.25 -19.74 -7.21
N LYS A 161 3.27 -20.78 -8.05
CA LYS A 161 4.25 -20.92 -9.14
C LYS A 161 4.05 -19.97 -10.31
N PHE A 162 2.91 -19.29 -10.42
CA PHE A 162 2.62 -18.41 -11.54
C PHE A 162 3.15 -16.96 -11.37
N LEU A 163 3.86 -16.67 -10.28
CA LEU A 163 4.25 -15.30 -9.91
C LEU A 163 5.77 -15.10 -9.77
N VAL A 164 6.60 -16.01 -10.25
CA VAL A 164 8.07 -15.92 -10.09
C VAL A 164 8.85 -16.04 -11.40
N ASP A 165 8.16 -15.92 -12.54
CA ASP A 165 8.81 -15.74 -13.85
C ASP A 165 8.64 -14.28 -14.31
#